data_AF-A0A662BND6-F1
#
_entry.id   AF-A0A662BND6-F1
#
_cell.length_a   1.000
_cell.length_b   1.000
_cell.length_c   1.000
_cell.angle_alpha   90.00
_cell.angle_beta   90.00
_cell.angle_gamma   90.00
#
_symmetry.space_group_name_H-M   'P 1'
#
loop_
_entity.id
_entity.type
_entity.pdbx_description
1 polymer ?
#
loop_
_entity_poly.entity_id
_entity_poly.type
_entity_poly.pdbx_seq_one_letter_code
_entity_poly.pdbx_strand_id
1 'polypeptide(L)'
;MKSYKNANDPQRSFVSVYVEKHSKKNQFFNDIKKILDWPEIDKALKKVYKIGLKERGAKAYSPLLLFKMHLISIWYDISDAQTEAMVNDSLSAMKFCNLKIEDDIPGHSTLSRFKRELTDQKAYKKIIEKIDIQLSKHQVKIVKGQAKIDAKLVNI
;
A
#
# COMPACT_ATOMS: atom_id res chain seq x y z
N MET A 1 -3.45 21.85 9.09
CA MET A 1 -3.75 20.41 8.86
C MET A 1 -2.52 19.62 9.30
N LYS A 2 -2.59 18.77 10.34
CA LYS A 2 -1.41 18.02 10.82
C LYS A 2 -1.03 16.93 9.80
N SER A 3 0.22 16.94 9.36
CA SER A 3 0.75 16.00 8.35
C SER A 3 0.93 14.59 8.92
N TYR A 4 0.67 13.57 8.09
CA TYR A 4 1.03 12.17 8.38
C TYR A 4 2.56 12.02 8.54
N LYS A 5 3.03 10.94 9.19
CA LYS A 5 4.49 10.67 9.35
C LYS A 5 5.26 10.75 8.03
N ASN A 6 4.69 10.20 6.96
CA ASN A 6 5.33 10.10 5.65
C ASN A 6 4.74 11.12 4.68
N ALA A 7 4.39 12.30 5.18
CA ALA A 7 3.87 13.37 4.34
C ALA A 7 4.98 13.87 3.41
N ASN A 8 5.03 13.29 2.21
CA ASN A 8 5.83 13.62 1.04
C ASN A 8 6.62 14.94 1.18
N ASP A 9 7.87 14.84 1.64
CA ASP A 9 8.85 15.87 1.37
C ASP A 9 9.17 15.81 -0.14
N PRO A 10 8.93 16.89 -0.91
CA PRO A 10 9.22 16.95 -2.35
C PRO A 10 10.71 16.78 -2.67
N GLN A 11 11.61 16.82 -1.68
CA GLN A 11 13.02 16.50 -1.89
C GLN A 11 13.19 15.02 -2.29
N ARG A 12 13.70 14.81 -3.52
CA ARG A 12 14.13 13.48 -3.99
C ARG A 12 15.25 13.00 -3.06
N SER A 13 15.05 11.84 -2.42
CA SER A 13 16.16 11.18 -1.70
C SER A 13 17.29 10.92 -2.68
N PHE A 14 18.52 11.12 -2.22
CA PHE A 14 19.73 10.92 -3.01
C PHE A 14 19.80 9.51 -3.63
N VAL A 15 19.23 8.51 -2.96
CA VAL A 15 19.27 7.10 -3.38
C VAL A 15 18.12 6.74 -4.35
N SER A 16 17.19 7.65 -4.62
CA SER A 16 15.98 7.38 -5.43
C SER A 16 16.29 6.83 -6.83
N VAL A 17 17.34 7.32 -7.50
CA VAL A 17 17.77 6.84 -8.82
C VAL A 17 18.23 5.37 -8.77
N TYR A 18 18.92 4.98 -7.70
CA TYR A 18 19.36 3.59 -7.50
C TYR A 18 18.18 2.66 -7.18
N VAL A 19 17.24 3.13 -6.36
CA VAL A 19 15.98 2.42 -6.08
C VAL A 19 15.20 2.18 -7.36
N GLU A 20 15.08 3.18 -8.24
CA GLU A 20 14.42 3.01 -9.54
C GLU A 20 15.09 1.96 -10.41
N LYS A 21 16.43 1.95 -10.47
CA LYS A 21 17.17 0.95 -11.26
C LYS A 21 16.94 -0.48 -10.77
N HIS A 22 16.86 -0.69 -9.44
CA HIS A 22 16.79 -2.03 -8.84
C HIS A 22 15.36 -2.53 -8.65
N SER A 23 14.38 -1.63 -8.51
CA SER A 23 12.95 -1.97 -8.41
C SER A 23 12.28 -2.27 -9.75
N LYS A 24 12.88 -1.87 -10.88
CA LYS A 24 12.35 -2.11 -12.24
C LYS A 24 12.12 -3.58 -12.58
N LYS A 25 12.76 -4.51 -11.86
CA LYS A 25 12.62 -5.96 -12.11
C LYS A 25 11.23 -6.49 -11.75
N ASN A 26 10.52 -5.86 -10.80
CA ASN A 26 9.17 -6.29 -10.43
C ASN A 26 8.13 -5.48 -11.23
N GLN A 27 7.60 -6.08 -12.30
CA GLN A 27 6.62 -5.44 -13.19
C GLN A 27 5.25 -5.31 -12.53
N PHE A 28 4.85 -6.30 -11.73
CA PHE A 28 3.52 -6.38 -11.11
C PHE A 28 3.14 -5.10 -10.34
N PHE A 29 3.98 -4.63 -9.42
CA PHE A 29 3.68 -3.42 -8.65
C PHE A 29 3.63 -2.16 -9.52
N ASN A 30 4.46 -2.07 -10.56
CA ASN A 30 4.48 -0.92 -11.46
C ASN A 30 3.21 -0.88 -12.33
N ASP A 31 2.74 -2.04 -12.79
CA ASP A 31 1.54 -2.14 -13.63
C ASP A 31 0.28 -1.85 -12.82
N ILE A 32 0.16 -2.44 -11.63
CA ILE A 32 -0.94 -2.13 -10.70
C ILE A 32 -0.95 -0.64 -10.33
N LYS A 33 0.23 -0.02 -10.17
CA LYS A 33 0.31 1.41 -9.88
C LYS A 33 -0.25 2.28 -11.01
N LYS A 34 -0.17 1.82 -12.27
CA LYS A 34 -0.72 2.52 -13.44
C LYS A 34 -2.20 2.25 -13.67
N ILE A 35 -2.66 1.04 -13.37
CA ILE A 35 -4.03 0.59 -13.63
C ILE A 35 -5.03 1.19 -12.63
N LEU A 36 -4.64 1.30 -11.36
CA LEU A 36 -5.55 1.75 -10.30
C LEU A 36 -5.53 3.27 -10.09
N ASP A 37 -6.71 3.85 -9.90
CA ASP A 37 -6.91 5.24 -9.49
C ASP A 37 -6.68 5.39 -7.97
N TRP A 38 -5.41 5.57 -7.59
CA TRP A 38 -5.01 5.78 -6.20
C TRP A 38 -5.59 7.04 -5.54
N PRO A 39 -5.70 8.20 -6.22
CA PRO A 39 -6.40 9.36 -5.67
C PRO A 39 -7.85 9.06 -5.25
N GLU A 40 -8.61 8.31 -6.05
CA GLU A 40 -9.97 7.92 -5.69
C GLU A 40 -10.00 7.02 -4.44
N ILE A 41 -9.09 6.03 -4.40
CA ILE A 41 -8.94 5.12 -3.25
C ILE A 41 -8.55 5.89 -1.98
N ASP A 42 -7.57 6.80 -2.06
CA ASP A 42 -7.12 7.62 -0.93
C ASP A 42 -8.26 8.50 -0.39
N LYS A 43 -9.05 9.10 -1.27
CA LYS A 43 -10.24 9.88 -0.88
C LYS A 43 -11.27 9.02 -0.16
N ALA A 44 -11.48 7.78 -0.59
CA ALA A 44 -12.38 6.84 0.09
C ALA A 44 -11.84 6.45 1.47
N LEU A 45 -10.54 6.15 1.56
CA LEU A 45 -9.87 5.78 2.81
C LEU A 45 -9.89 6.90 3.85
N LYS A 46 -9.60 8.15 3.45
CA LYS A 46 -9.61 9.32 4.35
C LYS A 46 -10.98 9.65 4.95
N LYS A 47 -12.08 9.23 4.32
CA LYS A 47 -13.43 9.39 4.89
C LYS A 47 -13.66 8.48 6.10
N VAL A 48 -12.97 7.35 6.13
CA VAL A 48 -13.15 6.24 7.08
C VAL A 48 -12.09 6.36 8.18
N TYR A 49 -10.84 6.45 7.78
CA TYR A 49 -9.68 6.52 8.69
C TYR A 49 -9.33 7.97 9.03
N LYS A 50 -9.99 8.53 10.07
CA LYS A 50 -9.79 9.92 10.53
C LYS A 50 -8.83 10.08 11.70
N ILE A 51 -8.14 9.02 12.13
CA ILE A 51 -7.40 8.99 13.41
C ILE A 51 -6.20 9.95 13.47
N GLY A 52 -5.67 10.40 12.33
CA GLY A 52 -4.53 11.34 12.25
C GLY A 52 -4.74 12.73 12.87
N LEU A 53 -5.90 13.02 13.48
CA LEU A 53 -6.23 14.29 14.12
C LEU A 53 -6.28 14.22 15.66
N LYS A 54 -6.18 13.05 16.29
CA LYS A 54 -6.24 12.97 17.76
C LYS A 54 -4.99 13.62 18.38
N GLU A 55 -5.20 14.65 19.19
CA GLU A 55 -4.16 15.53 19.76
C GLU A 55 -3.17 14.88 20.73
N ARG A 56 -3.28 13.57 21.00
CA ARG A 56 -2.39 12.85 21.91
C ARG A 56 -1.81 11.63 21.22
N GLY A 57 -0.56 11.74 20.77
CA GLY A 57 0.23 10.63 20.22
C GLY A 57 1.09 11.03 19.02
N ALA A 58 2.10 10.19 18.72
CA ALA A 58 2.93 10.30 17.52
C ALA A 58 2.06 10.41 16.26
N LYS A 59 2.53 11.15 15.25
CA LYS A 59 1.84 11.33 13.96
C LYS A 59 1.35 9.97 13.42
N ALA A 60 0.13 9.89 12.92
CA ALA A 60 -0.37 8.66 12.29
C ALA A 60 0.28 8.45 10.91
N TYR A 61 0.40 7.21 10.48
CA TYR A 61 0.75 6.88 9.09
C TYR A 61 -0.40 7.23 8.13
N SER A 62 -0.08 7.46 6.87
CA SER A 62 -1.09 7.70 5.84
C SER A 62 -1.97 6.46 5.66
N PRO A 63 -3.31 6.60 5.56
CA PRO A 63 -4.19 5.45 5.34
C PRO A 63 -3.91 4.77 4.00
N LEU A 64 -3.48 5.52 2.98
CA LEU A 64 -3.10 4.96 1.68
C LEU A 64 -1.87 4.04 1.79
N LEU A 65 -0.88 4.41 2.62
CA LEU A 65 0.30 3.58 2.87
C LEU A 65 -0.10 2.25 3.51
N LEU A 66 -0.85 2.31 4.61
CA LEU A 66 -1.31 1.12 5.33
C LEU A 66 -2.18 0.23 4.44
N PHE A 67 -3.01 0.83 3.59
CA PHE A 67 -3.83 0.10 2.64
C PHE A 67 -3.00 -0.59 1.55
N LYS A 68 -1.96 0.06 1.01
CA LYS A 68 -1.04 -0.57 0.05
C LYS A 68 -0.30 -1.75 0.65
N MET A 69 0.18 -1.63 1.89
CA MET A 69 0.77 -2.76 2.61
C MET A 69 -0.26 -3.89 2.79
N HIS A 70 -1.52 -3.56 3.11
CA HIS A 70 -2.57 -4.56 3.18
C HIS A 70 -2.82 -5.26 1.83
N LEU A 71 -2.79 -4.54 0.71
CA LEU A 71 -2.92 -5.14 -0.62
C LEU A 71 -1.78 -6.14 -0.89
N ILE A 72 -0.54 -5.82 -0.51
CA ILE A 72 0.59 -6.76 -0.59
C ILE A 72 0.28 -8.04 0.18
N SER A 73 -0.19 -7.91 1.43
CA SER A 73 -0.60 -9.04 2.27
C SER A 73 -1.62 -9.95 1.57
N ILE A 74 -2.61 -9.36 0.87
CA ILE A 74 -3.65 -10.12 0.16
C ILE A 74 -3.12 -10.79 -1.12
N TRP A 75 -2.29 -10.09 -1.89
CA TRP A 75 -1.81 -10.57 -3.18
C TRP A 75 -0.75 -11.66 -3.06
N TYR A 76 0.06 -11.61 -2.00
CA TYR A 76 1.10 -12.61 -1.72
C TYR A 76 0.66 -13.69 -0.72
N ASP A 77 -0.55 -13.55 -0.18
CA ASP A 77 -1.12 -14.43 0.84
C ASP A 77 -0.21 -14.57 2.07
N ILE A 78 0.20 -13.43 2.64
CA ILE A 78 1.15 -13.34 3.74
C ILE A 78 0.57 -12.57 4.94
N SER A 79 1.08 -12.90 6.13
CA SER A 79 0.70 -12.25 7.40
C SER A 79 1.17 -10.79 7.49
N ASP A 80 0.68 -10.04 8.49
CA ASP A 80 1.10 -8.64 8.73
C ASP A 80 2.60 -8.53 9.04
N ALA A 81 3.15 -9.49 9.79
CA ALA A 81 4.58 -9.55 10.11
C ALA A 81 5.43 -9.85 8.86
N GLN A 82 4.98 -10.78 8.02
CA GLN A 82 5.64 -11.05 6.75
C GLN A 82 5.53 -9.88 5.76
N THR A 83 4.43 -9.13 5.81
CA THR A 83 4.23 -7.93 5.00
C THR A 83 5.20 -6.83 5.42
N GLU A 84 5.35 -6.62 6.73
CA GLU A 84 6.35 -5.70 7.30
C GLU A 84 7.76 -6.09 6.84
N ALA A 85 8.14 -7.36 6.96
CA ALA A 85 9.44 -7.85 6.51
C ALA A 85 9.63 -7.68 4.99
N MET A 86 8.64 -8.05 4.18
CA MET A 86 8.70 -7.91 2.72
C MET A 86 8.85 -6.44 2.28
N VAL A 87 8.17 -5.51 2.96
CA VAL A 87 8.31 -4.09 2.68
C VAL A 87 9.69 -3.57 3.09
N ASN A 88 10.29 -4.08 4.18
CA ASN A 88 11.67 -3.76 4.53
C ASN A 88 12.70 -4.31 3.51
N ASP A 89 12.50 -5.54 3.05
CA ASP A 89 13.50 -6.26 2.27
C ASP A 89 13.42 -5.97 0.76
N SER A 90 12.30 -5.45 0.26
CA SER A 90 12.04 -5.25 -1.17
C SER A 90 11.87 -3.78 -1.53
N LEU A 91 12.85 -3.24 -2.25
CA LEU A 91 12.79 -1.89 -2.83
C LEU A 91 11.55 -1.68 -3.71
N SER A 92 11.07 -2.73 -4.39
CA SER A 92 9.85 -2.68 -5.19
C SER A 92 8.60 -2.49 -4.32
N ALA A 93 8.53 -3.19 -3.18
CA ALA A 93 7.43 -3.07 -2.23
C ALA A 93 7.46 -1.69 -1.53
N MET A 94 8.63 -1.21 -1.09
CA MET A 94 8.80 0.16 -0.56
C MET A 94 8.30 1.21 -1.56
N LYS A 95 8.75 1.11 -2.81
CA LYS A 95 8.38 2.05 -3.88
C LYS A 95 6.89 1.99 -4.20
N PHE A 96 6.29 0.82 -4.18
CA PHE A 96 4.84 0.65 -4.36
C PHE A 96 4.08 1.41 -3.27
N CYS A 97 4.53 1.26 -2.02
CA CYS A 97 4.04 1.95 -0.83
C CYS A 97 4.38 3.46 -0.77
N ASN A 98 5.12 3.99 -1.76
CA ASN A 98 5.63 5.37 -1.77
C ASN A 98 6.55 5.70 -0.57
N LEU A 99 7.30 4.71 -0.07
CA LEU A 99 8.32 4.91 0.96
C LEU A 99 9.69 5.19 0.34
N LYS A 100 10.44 6.07 0.97
CA LYS A 100 11.89 6.26 0.77
C LYS A 100 12.64 5.25 1.63
N ILE A 101 13.92 4.96 1.30
CA ILE A 101 14.78 4.09 2.12
C ILE A 101 14.92 4.61 3.55
N GLU A 102 14.88 5.93 3.72
CA GLU A 102 15.04 6.63 4.99
C GLU A 102 13.75 6.68 5.82
N ASP A 103 12.60 6.29 5.25
CA ASP A 103 11.31 6.38 5.94
C ASP A 103 11.10 5.21 6.91
N ASP A 104 10.48 5.49 8.06
CA ASP A 104 10.01 4.44 8.97
C ASP A 104 8.89 3.61 8.33
N ILE A 105 9.02 2.28 8.42
CA ILE A 105 8.01 1.33 7.96
C ILE A 105 6.99 1.08 9.07
N PRO A 106 5.66 1.09 8.77
CA PRO A 106 4.65 0.73 9.74
C PRO A 106 4.81 -0.73 10.21
N GLY A 107 4.93 -0.93 11.52
CA GLY A 107 4.99 -2.28 12.08
C GLY A 107 3.67 -3.05 11.96
N HIS A 108 3.73 -4.38 12.05
CA HIS A 108 2.58 -5.30 11.91
C HIS A 108 1.40 -4.93 12.81
N SER A 109 1.65 -4.51 14.06
CA SER A 109 0.58 -4.11 14.99
C SER A 109 -0.20 -2.87 14.52
N THR A 110 0.45 -1.99 13.75
CA THR A 110 -0.20 -0.84 13.11
C THR A 110 -1.09 -1.29 11.96
N LEU A 111 -0.62 -2.25 11.14
CA LEU A 111 -1.41 -2.85 10.06
C LEU A 111 -2.64 -3.56 10.62
N SER A 112 -2.49 -4.38 11.67
CA SER A 112 -3.62 -5.11 12.25
C SER A 112 -4.70 -4.17 12.80
N ARG A 113 -4.29 -3.08 13.48
CA ARG A 113 -5.23 -2.05 13.96
C ARG A 113 -5.97 -1.37 12.80
N PHE A 114 -5.26 -1.04 11.73
CA PHE A 114 -5.85 -0.43 10.54
C PHE A 114 -6.85 -1.36 9.84
N LYS A 115 -6.51 -2.64 9.64
CA LYS A 115 -7.42 -3.64 9.04
C LYS A 115 -8.71 -3.79 9.84
N ARG A 116 -8.60 -3.84 11.17
CA ARG A 116 -9.76 -3.91 12.07
C ARG A 116 -10.67 -2.69 11.88
N GLU A 117 -10.10 -1.48 11.89
CA GLU A 117 -10.89 -0.26 11.72
C GLU A 117 -11.58 -0.16 10.36
N LEU A 118 -10.91 -0.58 9.27
CA LEU A 118 -11.56 -0.65 7.94
C LEU A 118 -12.73 -1.63 7.89
N THR A 119 -12.62 -2.74 8.64
CA THR A 119 -13.65 -3.78 8.70
C THR A 119 -14.82 -3.34 9.56
N ASP A 120 -14.55 -2.76 10.74
CA ASP A 120 -15.56 -2.25 11.68
C ASP A 120 -16.44 -1.17 11.01
N GLN A 121 -15.84 -0.31 10.18
CA GLN A 121 -16.55 0.72 9.44
C GLN A 121 -17.23 0.22 8.15
N LYS A 122 -17.20 -1.09 7.86
CA LYS A 122 -17.73 -1.73 6.64
C LYS A 122 -17.22 -1.08 5.34
N ALA A 123 -16.06 -0.44 5.41
CA ALA A 123 -15.47 0.29 4.29
C ALA A 123 -14.63 -0.62 3.40
N TYR A 124 -14.02 -1.64 4.00
CA TYR A 124 -13.13 -2.58 3.32
C TYR A 124 -13.78 -3.16 2.04
N LYS A 125 -14.96 -3.78 2.16
CA LYS A 125 -15.66 -4.42 1.04
C LYS A 125 -15.90 -3.44 -0.12
N LYS A 126 -16.38 -2.23 0.19
CA LYS A 126 -16.66 -1.19 -0.81
C LYS A 126 -15.40 -0.73 -1.56
N ILE A 127 -14.25 -0.67 -0.88
CA ILE A 127 -12.99 -0.24 -1.49
C ILE A 127 -12.43 -1.36 -2.37
N ILE A 128 -12.51 -2.62 -1.93
CA ILE A 128 -12.09 -3.78 -2.75
C ILE A 128 -12.98 -3.92 -3.99
N GLU A 129 -14.30 -3.79 -3.86
CA GLU A 129 -15.22 -3.81 -5.01
C GLU A 129 -14.86 -2.74 -6.06
N LYS A 130 -14.46 -1.54 -5.63
CA LYS A 130 -13.99 -0.49 -6.54
C LYS A 130 -12.72 -0.89 -7.27
N ILE A 131 -11.78 -1.52 -6.59
CA ILE A 131 -10.55 -2.04 -7.20
C ILE A 131 -10.89 -3.10 -8.24
N ASP A 132 -11.79 -4.04 -7.90
CA ASP A 132 -12.20 -5.12 -8.80
C ASP A 132 -12.92 -4.57 -10.06
N ILE A 133 -13.74 -3.53 -9.92
CA ILE A 133 -14.36 -2.81 -11.05
C ILE A 133 -13.29 -2.16 -11.93
N GLN A 134 -12.29 -1.49 -11.34
CA GLN A 134 -11.21 -0.88 -12.11
C GLN A 134 -10.38 -1.95 -12.85
N LEU A 135 -10.02 -3.04 -12.20
CA LEU A 135 -9.29 -4.16 -12.83
C LEU A 135 -10.09 -4.77 -13.99
N SER A 136 -11.40 -4.98 -13.78
CA SER A 136 -12.29 -5.55 -14.79
C SER A 136 -12.46 -4.65 -16.02
N LYS A 137 -12.48 -3.33 -15.85
CA LYS A 137 -12.47 -2.36 -16.97
C LYS A 137 -11.23 -2.49 -17.85
N HIS A 138 -10.10 -2.88 -17.26
CA HIS A 138 -8.85 -3.12 -17.96
C HIS A 138 -8.71 -4.58 -18.43
N GLN A 139 -9.75 -5.41 -18.27
CA GLN A 139 -9.76 -6.85 -18.62
C GLN A 139 -8.60 -7.61 -17.97
N VAL A 140 -8.23 -7.24 -16.75
CA VAL A 140 -7.15 -7.88 -16.00
C VAL A 140 -7.66 -8.46 -14.68
N LYS A 141 -7.03 -9.56 -14.26
CA LYS A 141 -7.21 -10.18 -12.95
C LYS A 141 -5.86 -10.32 -12.26
N ILE A 142 -5.88 -10.26 -10.93
CA ILE A 142 -4.71 -10.56 -10.11
C ILE A 142 -4.73 -12.05 -9.78
N VAL A 143 -3.68 -12.76 -10.21
CA VAL A 143 -3.36 -14.09 -9.70
C VAL A 143 -2.46 -13.91 -8.48
N LYS A 144 -2.94 -14.40 -7.34
CA LYS A 144 -2.20 -14.31 -6.08
C LYS A 144 -0.89 -15.10 -6.18
N GLY A 145 0.18 -14.47 -5.73
CA GLY A 145 1.42 -15.16 -5.42
C GLY A 145 1.30 -15.87 -4.08
N GLN A 146 2.23 -16.79 -3.81
CA GLN A 146 2.36 -17.44 -2.50
C GLN A 146 3.76 -17.20 -1.97
N ALA A 147 3.86 -16.58 -0.80
CA ALA A 147 5.11 -16.33 -0.08
C ALA A 147 6.21 -15.66 -0.93
N LYS A 148 7.12 -16.45 -1.52
CA LYS A 148 8.24 -15.98 -2.35
C LYS A 148 7.91 -15.88 -3.85
N ILE A 149 6.73 -16.34 -4.27
CA ILE A 149 6.27 -16.24 -5.66
C ILE A 149 5.56 -14.91 -5.85
N ASP A 150 6.01 -14.12 -6.82
CA ASP A 150 5.39 -12.85 -7.17
C ASP A 150 3.94 -13.03 -7.66
N ALA A 151 3.06 -12.16 -7.17
CA ALA A 151 1.72 -11.99 -7.73
C ALA A 151 1.82 -11.49 -9.18
N LYS A 152 0.83 -11.85 -10.01
CA LYS A 152 0.85 -11.53 -11.44
C LYS A 152 -0.48 -10.96 -11.91
N LEU A 153 -0.41 -10.09 -12.89
CA LEU A 153 -1.55 -9.66 -13.68
C LEU A 153 -1.74 -10.61 -14.85
N VAL A 154 -2.96 -11.08 -15.04
CA VAL A 154 -3.36 -11.90 -16.20
C VAL A 154 -4.54 -11.24 -16.90
N ASN A 155 -4.57 -11.32 -18.22
CA ASN A 155 -5.73 -10.88 -18.99
C ASN A 155 -6.86 -11.91 -18.81
N ILE A 156 -8.09 -11.41 -18.76
CA ILE A 156 -9.32 -12.21 -18.68
C ILE A 156 -9.84 -12.46 -20.08
#